data_AF-A0A078M2P4-F1
#
_entry.id   AF-A0A078M2P4-F1
#
_cell.length_a   1.000
_cell.length_b   1.000
_cell.length_c   1.000
_cell.angle_alpha   90.00
_cell.angle_beta   90.00
_cell.angle_gamma   90.00
#
_symmetry.space_group_name_H-M   'P 1'
#
loop_
_entity.id
_entity.type
_entity.pdbx_description
1 polymer ?
#
loop_
_entity_poly.entity_id
_entity_poly.type
_entity_poly.pdbx_seq_one_letter_code
_entity_poly.pdbx_strand_id
1 'polypeptide(L)' 'MPQLNCHSYLQQAEQLEQLIETKKTLTAKIIKNGLTEDRLMRYNTLEEKIETAEAAIRICERNILLFDCQSVG' A
#
# COMPACT_ATOMS: atom_id res chain seq x y z
N MET A 1 12.91 -14.69 11.87
CA MET A 1 11.65 -15.12 11.21
C MET A 1 11.51 -14.45 9.84
N PRO A 2 12.28 -14.88 8.83
CA PRO A 2 12.23 -14.30 7.47
C PRO A 2 10.93 -14.63 6.73
N GLN A 3 10.39 -15.84 6.88
CA GLN A 3 9.17 -16.28 6.18
C GLN A 3 7.93 -15.44 6.53
N LEU A 4 7.80 -15.01 7.80
CA LEU A 4 6.71 -14.14 8.24
C LEU A 4 6.81 -12.74 7.63
N ASN A 5 8.03 -12.19 7.48
CA ASN A 5 8.24 -10.90 6.82
C ASN A 5 7.96 -10.98 5.31
N CYS A 6 8.34 -12.07 4.64
CA CYS A 6 8.02 -12.28 3.22
C CYS A 6 6.51 -12.45 2.99
N HIS A 7 5.81 -13.20 3.84
CA HIS A 7 4.36 -13.34 3.73
C HIS A 7 3.64 -12.01 3.98
N SER A 8 4.03 -11.28 5.04
CA SER A 8 3.49 -9.96 5.34
C SER A 8 3.76 -8.95 4.22
N TYR A 9 4.95 -9.01 3.60
CA TYR A 9 5.30 -8.18 2.45
C TYR A 9 4.34 -8.43 1.27
N LEU A 10 4.17 -9.70 0.87
CA LEU A 10 3.32 -10.06 -0.26
C LEU A 10 1.87 -9.64 -0.03
N GLN A 11 1.35 -9.89 1.17
CA GLN A 11 -0.01 -9.48 1.53
C GLN A 11 -0.18 -7.95 1.48
N GLN A 12 0.79 -7.19 1.99
CA GLN A 12 0.73 -5.72 1.97
C GLN A 12 0.88 -5.18 0.54
N ALA A 13 1.70 -5.80 -0.30
CA ALA A 13 1.84 -5.46 -1.71
C ALA A 13 0.53 -5.67 -2.49
N GLU A 14 -0.14 -6.82 -2.30
CA GLU A 14 -1.45 -7.08 -2.89
C GLU A 14 -2.50 -6.06 -2.43
N GLN A 15 -2.51 -5.70 -1.15
CA GLN A 15 -3.40 -4.67 -0.62
C GLN A 15 -3.12 -3.29 -1.22
N LEU A 16 -1.85 -2.93 -1.40
CA LEU A 16 -1.46 -1.67 -2.04
C LEU A 16 -1.95 -1.60 -3.49
N GLU A 17 -1.80 -2.68 -4.26
CA GLU A 17 -2.31 -2.75 -5.64
C GLU A 17 -3.83 -2.52 -5.69
N GLN A 18 -4.59 -3.16 -4.78
CA GLN A 18 -6.04 -2.98 -4.70
C GLN A 18 -6.44 -1.54 -4.33
N LEU A 19 -5.70 -0.90 -3.42
CA LEU A 19 -5.93 0.49 -3.03
C LEU A 19 -5.67 1.45 -4.19
N ILE A 20 -4.58 1.25 -4.94
CA ILE A 20 -4.23 2.04 -6.12
C ILE A 20 -5.32 1.90 -7.20
N GLU A 21 -5.81 0.70 -7.45
CA GLU A 21 -6.86 0.47 -8.44
C GLU A 21 -8.20 1.09 -8.02
N THR A 22 -8.51 1.01 -6.72
CA THR A 22 -9.67 1.69 -6.14
C THR A 22 -9.57 3.21 -6.28
N LYS A 23 -8.39 3.78 -6.03
CA LYS A 23 -8.10 5.21 -6.23
C LYS A 23 -8.29 5.61 -7.69
N LYS A 24 -7.74 4.86 -8.66
CA LYS A 24 -7.94 5.13 -10.10
C LYS A 24 -9.42 5.13 -10.47
N THR A 25 -10.17 4.14 -9.99
CA THR A 25 -11.62 4.05 -10.22
C THR A 25 -12.36 5.25 -9.63
N LEU A 26 -11.99 5.68 -8.41
CA LEU A 26 -12.59 6.86 -7.79
C LEU A 26 -12.24 8.14 -8.55
N THR A 27 -10.98 8.32 -8.97
CA THR A 27 -10.53 9.44 -9.79
C THR A 27 -11.31 9.50 -11.11
N ALA A 28 -11.49 8.38 -11.80
CA ALA A 28 -12.29 8.32 -13.02
C ALA A 28 -13.76 8.74 -12.77
N LYS A 29 -14.34 8.32 -11.63
CA LYS A 29 -15.69 8.75 -11.23
C LYS A 29 -15.76 10.24 -10.92
N ILE A 30 -14.74 10.81 -10.27
CA ILE A 30 -14.63 12.25 -10.00
C ILE A 30 -14.54 13.04 -11.31
N ILE A 31 -13.70 12.60 -12.25
CA ILE A 31 -13.54 13.23 -13.57
C ILE A 31 -14.88 13.20 -14.34
N LYS A 32 -15.56 12.05 -14.35
CA LYS A 32 -16.80 11.88 -15.11
C LYS A 32 -18.00 12.60 -14.50
N ASN A 33 -18.14 12.54 -13.18
CA ASN A 33 -19.37 12.91 -12.48
C ASN A 33 -19.18 14.11 -11.52
N GLY A 34 -18.04 14.80 -11.60
CA GLY A 34 -17.69 15.93 -10.74
C GLY A 34 -17.13 15.54 -9.36
N LEU A 35 -16.47 16.50 -8.71
CA LEU A 35 -16.03 16.35 -7.33
C LEU A 35 -17.19 16.65 -6.37
N THR A 36 -17.39 15.76 -5.40
CA THR A 36 -18.30 15.97 -4.26
C THR A 36 -17.51 15.84 -2.98
N GLU A 37 -18.02 16.41 -1.88
CA GLU A 37 -17.38 16.33 -0.57
C GLU A 37 -17.19 14.87 -0.10
N ASP A 38 -18.19 14.00 -0.32
CA ASP A 38 -18.08 12.56 -0.05
C ASP A 38 -16.96 11.90 -0.88
N ARG A 39 -16.83 12.23 -2.18
CA ARG A 39 -15.77 11.68 -3.03
C ARG A 39 -14.39 12.20 -2.62
N LEU A 40 -14.31 13.47 -2.20
CA LEU A 40 -13.07 14.07 -1.70
C LEU A 40 -12.63 13.39 -0.41
N MET A 41 -13.54 13.18 0.55
CA MET A 41 -13.24 12.46 1.78
C MET A 41 -12.76 11.04 1.49
N ARG A 42 -13.47 10.29 0.63
CA ARG A 42 -13.05 8.94 0.23
C ARG A 42 -11.70 8.91 -0.46
N TYR A 43 -11.39 9.92 -1.27
CA TYR A 43 -10.11 10.06 -1.94
C TYR A 43 -8.99 10.27 -0.90
N ASN A 44 -9.16 11.20 0.03
CA ASN A 44 -8.19 11.47 1.08
C ASN A 44 -7.96 10.24 1.98
N THR A 45 -9.02 9.52 2.34
CA THR A 45 -8.90 8.27 3.10
C THR A 45 -8.16 7.18 2.31
N LEU A 46 -8.34 7.12 0.99
CA LEU A 46 -7.57 6.18 0.15
C LEU A 46 -6.09 6.56 0.10
N GLU A 47 -5.76 7.85 0.03
CA GLU A 47 -4.36 8.31 0.09
C GLU A 47 -3.68 7.91 1.40
N GLU A 48 -4.31 8.18 2.54
CA GLU A 48 -3.76 7.82 3.84
C GLU A 48 -3.51 6.30 3.98
N LYS A 49 -4.44 5.49 3.44
CA LYS A 49 -4.29 4.02 3.42
C LYS A 49 -3.13 3.57 2.53
N ILE A 50 -2.96 4.21 1.36
CA ILE A 50 -1.85 3.93 0.44
C ILE A 50 -0.52 4.27 1.11
N GLU A 51 -0.39 5.47 1.70
CA GLU A 51 0.83 5.88 2.40
C GLU A 51 1.19 4.94 3.56
N THR A 52 0.18 4.49 4.31
CA THR A 52 0.36 3.51 5.39
C THR A 52 0.84 2.17 4.87
N ALA A 53 0.25 1.66 3.79
CA ALA A 53 0.64 0.40 3.17
C ALA A 53 2.08 0.47 2.61
N GLU A 54 2.44 1.55 1.92
CA GLU A 54 3.79 1.77 1.42
C GLU A 54 4.84 1.82 2.55
N ALA A 55 4.51 2.47 3.67
CA ALA A 55 5.39 2.52 4.83
C ALA A 55 5.62 1.12 5.43
N ALA A 56 4.55 0.32 5.54
CA ALA A 56 4.63 -1.04 6.04
C ALA A 56 5.47 -1.94 5.11
N ILE A 57 5.29 -1.82 3.80
CA ILE A 57 6.07 -2.55 2.79
C ILE A 57 7.55 -2.22 2.92
N ARG A 58 7.92 -0.94 3.01
CA ARG A 58 9.32 -0.52 3.19
C ARG A 58 9.96 -1.12 4.45
N ILE A 59 9.19 -1.26 5.54
CA ILE A 59 9.65 -1.92 6.76
C ILE A 59 9.89 -3.42 6.53
N CYS A 60 8.96 -4.09 5.85
CA CYS A 60 9.11 -5.50 5.50
C CYS A 60 10.32 -5.75 4.59
N GLU A 61 10.51 -4.93 3.55
CA GLU A 61 11.67 -4.99 2.64
C GLU A 61 12.98 -4.84 3.39
N ARG A 62 13.07 -3.83 4.26
CA ARG A 62 14.25 -3.60 5.10
C ARG A 62 14.54 -4.80 6.00
N ASN A 63 13.52 -5.40 6.60
CA ASN A 63 13.67 -6.54 7.49
C ASN A 63 14.10 -7.82 6.75
N ILE A 64 13.65 -8.01 5.50
CA ILE A 64 14.10 -9.12 4.64
C ILE A 64 15.58 -8.93 4.31
N LEU A 65 15.97 -7.75 3.83
CA LEU A 65 17.37 -7.44 3.48
C LEU A 65 18.33 -7.54 4.67
N LEU A 66 17.93 -7.07 5.85
CA LEU A 66 18.73 -7.20 7.08
C LEU A 66 18.98 -8.66 7.45
N PHE A 67 17.97 -9.52 7.28
CA PHE A 67 18.13 -10.95 7.52
C PHE A 67 19.10 -11.60 6.52
N ASP A 68 19.02 -11.21 5.24
CA ASP A 68 19.96 -11.69 4.22
C ASP A 68 21.40 -11.25 4.55
N CYS A 69 21.63 -9.99 4.94
CA CYS A 69 22.96 -9.51 5.34
C CYS A 69 23.52 -10.22 6.58
N GLN A 70 22.67 -10.62 7.54
CA GLN A 70 23.09 -11.32 8.75
C GLN A 70 23.32 -12.82 8.54
N SER A 71 22.81 -13.39 7.45
CA SER A 71 22.92 -14.83 7.14
C SER A 71 24.18 -15.19 6.34
N VAL A 72 24.92 -14.20 5.84
CA VAL A 72 26.21 -14.38 5.14
C VAL A 72 27.42 -14.14 6.06
N GLY A 73 27.18 -13.94 7.37
CA GLY A 73 28.21 -13.69 8.39
C GLY A 73 28.66 -14.93 9.14
#